data_AF-A0A3D3GZX4-F1
#
_entry.id   AF-A0A3D3GZX4-F1
#
_cell.length_a   1.000
_cell.length_b   1.000
_cell.length_c   1.000
_cell.angle_alpha   90.00
_cell.angle_beta   90.00
_cell.angle_gamma   90.00
#
_symmetry.space_group_name_H-M   'P 1'
#
loop_
_entity.id
_entity.type
_entity.pdbx_description
1 polymer ?
#
loop_
_entity_poly.entity_id
_entity_poly.type
_entity_poly.pdbx_seq_one_letter_code
_entity_poly.pdbx_strand_id
1 'polypeptide(L)'
;MSLSLSLFSLQRKNQQGVALITVMLIVALVSIIAAQMTTRLQTQMQRSTNIIFNQQAYWYALGAEAFTKRVLIKAFKDEPEVTHLEQIWAEEGSNYPVDFGEISGEISDLQSCLNLNALHPKANAKSEAADSDGGKPTSPLKPESKTPSATASKSTSGSDKQLPAATVLERLIINLNIEGIGNFEAEAMV
;
A
#
# COMPACT_ATOMS: atom_id res chain seq x y z
N MET A 1 -28.42 -13.07 -38.14
CA MET A 1 -29.10 -14.36 -37.86
C MET A 1 -30.59 -14.12 -37.82
N SER A 2 -31.33 -14.80 -38.69
CA SER A 2 -32.76 -14.61 -38.90
C SER A 2 -33.59 -15.38 -37.89
N LEU A 3 -34.17 -14.69 -36.90
CA LEU A 3 -35.24 -15.26 -36.09
C LEU A 3 -36.52 -15.31 -36.92
N SER A 4 -36.85 -16.50 -37.44
CA SER A 4 -38.10 -16.75 -38.14
C SER A 4 -39.26 -16.68 -37.14
N LEU A 5 -40.06 -15.61 -37.19
CA LEU A 5 -41.23 -15.40 -36.34
C LEU A 5 -42.43 -16.24 -36.82
N SER A 6 -42.21 -17.55 -37.00
CA SER A 6 -43.23 -18.51 -37.42
C SER A 6 -44.03 -19.04 -36.23
N LEU A 7 -44.80 -18.16 -35.58
CA LEU A 7 -45.73 -18.52 -34.52
C LEU A 7 -47.17 -18.13 -34.90
N PHE A 8 -48.00 -19.16 -35.10
CA PHE A 8 -49.46 -19.12 -35.14
C PHE A 8 -50.14 -18.28 -36.25
N SER A 9 -50.09 -18.75 -37.50
CA SER A 9 -51.12 -18.41 -38.50
C SER A 9 -52.27 -19.44 -38.52
N LEU A 10 -53.39 -19.03 -37.93
CA LEU A 10 -54.78 -19.42 -38.21
C LEU A 10 -55.10 -20.84 -38.75
N GLN A 11 -55.72 -21.67 -37.91
CA GLN A 11 -56.81 -22.57 -38.33
C GLN A 11 -58.06 -22.32 -37.47
N ARG A 12 -59.14 -21.87 -38.12
CA ARG A 12 -60.53 -21.80 -37.59
C ARG A 12 -61.08 -23.23 -37.43
N LYS A 13 -62.09 -23.57 -36.61
CA LYS A 13 -63.23 -22.86 -35.97
C LYS A 13 -63.60 -23.61 -34.66
N ASN A 14 -64.40 -22.99 -33.78
CA ASN A 14 -65.00 -23.59 -32.56
C ASN A 14 -64.08 -23.87 -31.33
N GLN A 15 -63.06 -23.04 -31.11
CA GLN A 15 -62.30 -22.98 -29.83
C GLN A 15 -62.12 -21.52 -29.36
N GLN A 16 -63.25 -20.82 -29.12
CA GLN A 16 -63.22 -19.36 -28.88
C GLN A 16 -62.76 -18.94 -27.47
N GLY A 17 -62.84 -19.81 -26.46
CA GLY A 17 -62.37 -19.50 -25.11
C GLY A 17 -60.86 -19.73 -24.91
N VAL A 18 -60.37 -20.92 -25.30
CA VAL A 18 -58.99 -21.35 -25.01
C VAL A 18 -57.95 -20.48 -25.70
N ALA A 19 -58.21 -20.03 -26.94
CA ALA A 19 -57.27 -19.20 -27.71
C ALA A 19 -56.95 -17.85 -27.03
N LEU A 20 -57.93 -17.23 -26.36
CA LEU A 20 -57.71 -15.96 -25.66
C LEU A 20 -56.89 -16.17 -24.38
N ILE A 21 -57.18 -17.26 -23.65
CA ILE A 21 -56.46 -17.64 -22.42
C ILE A 21 -54.98 -17.91 -22.73
N THR A 22 -54.66 -18.64 -23.81
CA THR A 22 -53.25 -18.92 -24.17
C THR A 22 -52.47 -17.67 -24.56
N VAL A 23 -53.08 -16.73 -25.29
CA VAL A 23 -52.42 -15.45 -25.62
C VAL A 23 -52.17 -14.61 -24.37
N MET A 24 -53.15 -14.50 -23.46
CA MET A 24 -52.98 -13.81 -22.17
C MET A 24 -51.87 -14.44 -21.32
N LEU A 25 -51.79 -15.78 -21.26
CA LEU A 25 -50.74 -16.50 -20.54
C LEU A 25 -49.35 -16.19 -21.10
N ILE A 26 -49.19 -16.21 -22.43
CA ILE A 26 -47.91 -15.92 -23.09
C ILE A 26 -47.49 -14.47 -22.85
N VAL A 27 -48.41 -13.51 -22.99
CA VAL A 27 -48.13 -12.09 -22.73
C VAL A 27 -47.73 -11.85 -21.27
N ALA A 28 -48.42 -12.49 -20.32
CA ALA A 28 -48.07 -12.41 -18.90
C ALA A 28 -46.66 -12.97 -18.61
N LEU A 29 -46.31 -14.13 -19.17
CA LEU A 29 -44.97 -14.73 -19.06
C LEU A 29 -43.87 -13.82 -19.62
N VAL A 30 -44.08 -13.27 -20.82
CA VAL A 30 -43.13 -12.34 -21.46
C VAL A 30 -42.95 -11.08 -20.62
N SER A 31 -44.03 -10.53 -20.08
CA SER A 31 -44.01 -9.36 -19.20
C SER A 31 -43.18 -9.59 -17.92
N ILE A 32 -43.39 -10.74 -17.25
CA ILE A 32 -42.64 -11.11 -16.04
C ILE A 32 -41.13 -11.24 -16.33
N ILE A 33 -40.77 -11.91 -17.44
CA ILE A 33 -39.37 -12.09 -17.84
C ILE A 33 -38.72 -10.73 -18.15
N ALA A 34 -39.41 -9.86 -18.90
CA ALA A 34 -38.93 -8.53 -19.23
C ALA A 34 -38.70 -7.66 -17.97
N ALA A 35 -39.62 -7.72 -17.00
CA ALA A 35 -39.49 -7.00 -15.73
C ALA A 35 -38.27 -7.50 -14.92
N GLN A 36 -38.06 -8.81 -14.82
CA GLN A 36 -36.92 -9.40 -14.11
C GLN A 36 -35.57 -9.10 -14.78
N MET A 37 -35.50 -9.06 -16.10
CA MET A 37 -34.29 -8.63 -16.82
C MET A 37 -33.98 -7.15 -16.58
N THR A 38 -35.01 -6.30 -16.55
CA THR A 38 -34.85 -4.84 -16.38
C THR A 38 -34.27 -4.49 -15.00
N THR A 39 -34.77 -5.11 -13.93
CA THR A 39 -34.25 -4.88 -12.57
C THR A 39 -32.82 -5.42 -12.40
N ARG A 40 -32.49 -6.57 -13.02
CA ARG A 40 -31.11 -7.08 -13.06
C ARG A 40 -30.16 -6.12 -13.79
N LEU A 41 -30.57 -5.54 -14.91
CA LEU A 41 -29.74 -4.59 -15.65
C LEU A 41 -29.45 -3.33 -14.82
N GLN A 42 -30.46 -2.76 -14.14
CA GLN A 42 -30.29 -1.60 -13.27
C GLN A 42 -29.27 -1.85 -12.14
N THR A 43 -29.38 -3.00 -11.46
CA THR A 43 -28.43 -3.36 -10.39
C THR A 43 -27.03 -3.67 -10.91
N GLN A 44 -26.88 -4.21 -12.11
CA GLN A 44 -25.58 -4.38 -12.78
C GLN A 44 -24.93 -3.04 -13.11
N MET A 45 -25.70 -2.07 -13.61
CA MET A 45 -25.20 -0.71 -13.90
C MET A 45 -24.70 -0.01 -12.63
N GLN A 46 -25.46 -0.06 -11.53
CA GLN A 46 -25.05 0.52 -10.24
C GLN A 46 -23.77 -0.10 -9.66
N ARG A 47 -23.56 -1.41 -9.85
CA ARG A 47 -22.31 -2.07 -9.47
C ARG A 47 -21.15 -1.63 -10.37
N SER A 48 -21.39 -1.54 -11.68
CA SER A 48 -20.38 -1.12 -12.65
C SER A 48 -19.87 0.31 -12.38
N THR A 49 -20.76 1.26 -12.09
CA THR A 49 -20.36 2.63 -11.75
C THR A 49 -19.51 2.68 -10.47
N ASN A 50 -19.88 1.90 -9.45
CA ASN A 50 -19.11 1.84 -8.20
C ASN A 50 -17.70 1.26 -8.39
N ILE A 51 -17.57 0.20 -9.22
CA ILE A 51 -16.26 -0.36 -9.63
C ILE A 51 -15.42 0.68 -10.38
N ILE A 52 -16.02 1.44 -11.29
CA ILE A 52 -15.33 2.50 -12.05
C ILE A 52 -14.82 3.60 -11.11
N PHE A 53 -15.64 4.09 -10.17
CA PHE A 53 -15.22 5.09 -9.18
C PHE A 53 -14.09 4.59 -8.27
N ASN A 54 -14.14 3.32 -7.84
CA ASN A 54 -13.07 2.74 -7.02
C ASN A 54 -11.75 2.63 -7.81
N GLN A 55 -11.82 2.22 -9.08
CA GLN A 55 -10.65 2.17 -9.96
C GLN A 55 -10.09 3.57 -10.26
N GLN A 56 -10.95 4.59 -10.39
CA GLN A 56 -10.55 5.98 -10.56
C GLN A 56 -9.82 6.51 -9.31
N ALA A 57 -10.36 6.25 -8.11
CA ALA A 57 -9.72 6.60 -6.85
C ALA A 57 -8.35 5.93 -6.69
N TYR A 58 -8.20 4.67 -7.11
CA TYR A 58 -6.89 3.99 -7.15
C TYR A 58 -5.88 4.69 -8.06
N TRP A 59 -6.29 5.08 -9.28
CA TRP A 59 -5.41 5.84 -10.19
C TRP A 59 -5.07 7.23 -9.66
N TYR A 60 -5.98 7.88 -8.95
CA TYR A 60 -5.72 9.15 -8.25
C TYR A 60 -4.71 8.99 -7.12
N ALA A 61 -4.81 7.95 -6.28
CA ALA A 61 -3.82 7.66 -5.25
C ALA A 61 -2.41 7.39 -5.84
N LEU A 62 -2.33 6.62 -6.92
CA LEU A 62 -1.07 6.37 -7.63
C LEU A 62 -0.50 7.64 -8.28
N GLY A 63 -1.38 8.51 -8.79
CA GLY A 63 -1.02 9.84 -9.30
C GLY A 63 -0.45 10.75 -8.20
N ALA A 64 -1.07 10.74 -7.01
CA ALA A 64 -0.60 11.47 -5.84
C ALA A 64 0.78 10.98 -5.38
N GLU A 65 1.01 9.66 -5.30
CA GLU A 65 2.34 9.11 -5.00
C GLU A 65 3.41 9.57 -6.02
N ALA A 66 3.08 9.58 -7.31
CA ALA A 66 3.96 10.06 -8.38
C ALA A 66 4.17 11.59 -8.38
N PHE A 67 3.22 12.36 -7.82
CA PHE A 67 3.36 13.79 -7.57
C PHE A 67 4.28 14.04 -6.37
N THR A 68 4.01 13.40 -5.23
CA THR A 68 4.84 13.45 -4.02
C THR A 68 6.30 13.12 -4.31
N LYS A 69 6.59 12.09 -5.12
CA LYS A 69 7.97 11.78 -5.55
C LYS A 69 8.66 12.96 -6.25
N ARG A 70 7.94 13.76 -7.04
CA ARG A 70 8.50 14.95 -7.70
C ARG A 70 8.69 16.12 -6.73
N VAL A 71 7.76 16.30 -5.78
CA VAL A 71 7.90 17.27 -4.68
C VAL A 71 9.15 16.96 -3.86
N LEU A 72 9.33 15.69 -3.48
CA LEU A 72 10.48 15.20 -2.71
C LEU A 72 11.80 15.37 -3.48
N ILE A 73 11.84 15.02 -4.77
CA ILE A 73 13.00 15.28 -5.66
C ILE A 73 13.31 16.77 -5.79
N LYS A 74 12.31 17.66 -5.70
CA LYS A 74 12.53 19.10 -5.71
C LYS A 74 13.07 19.59 -4.36
N ALA A 75 12.47 19.19 -3.24
CA ALA A 75 12.95 19.55 -1.90
C ALA A 75 14.43 19.16 -1.70
N PHE A 76 14.79 17.91 -2.01
CA PHE A 76 16.18 17.44 -1.89
C PHE A 76 17.17 18.02 -2.92
N LYS A 77 16.70 18.75 -3.93
CA LYS A 77 17.59 19.54 -4.82
C LYS A 77 17.88 20.92 -4.26
N ASP A 78 16.91 21.50 -3.56
CA ASP A 78 17.06 22.80 -2.93
C ASP A 78 17.90 22.65 -1.64
N GLU A 79 17.72 21.56 -0.89
CA GLU A 79 18.54 21.19 0.29
C GLU A 79 18.91 19.68 0.30
N PRO A 80 20.16 19.29 -0.02
CA PRO A 80 20.54 17.88 -0.18
C PRO A 80 21.04 17.18 1.10
N GLU A 81 21.37 17.93 2.16
CA GLU A 81 22.14 17.41 3.31
C GLU A 81 21.34 17.32 4.63
N VAL A 82 20.17 17.97 4.70
CA VAL A 82 19.32 18.04 5.91
C VAL A 82 17.84 17.86 5.54
N THR A 83 17.13 17.05 6.32
CA THR A 83 15.67 16.86 6.23
C THR A 83 15.01 17.50 7.46
N HIS A 84 14.01 18.36 7.27
CA HIS A 84 13.34 19.05 8.39
C HIS A 84 11.86 19.40 8.07
N LEU A 85 11.05 19.62 9.11
CA LEU A 85 9.58 19.78 8.98
C LEU A 85 9.11 21.11 8.37
N GLU A 86 9.99 22.10 8.18
CA GLU A 86 9.64 23.36 7.49
C GLU A 86 9.81 23.26 5.96
N GLN A 87 10.22 22.10 5.44
CA GLN A 87 10.37 21.84 4.01
C GLN A 87 9.01 21.55 3.34
N ILE A 88 8.89 21.89 2.05
CA ILE A 88 7.65 21.81 1.24
C ILE A 88 6.98 20.42 1.24
N TRP A 89 7.71 19.34 1.53
CA TRP A 89 7.12 18.00 1.60
C TRP A 89 6.39 17.70 2.92
N ALA A 90 6.66 18.45 3.98
CA ALA A 90 6.13 18.25 5.33
C ALA A 90 4.92 19.17 5.66
N GLU A 91 4.41 19.89 4.67
CA GLU A 91 3.25 20.79 4.83
C GLU A 91 1.97 19.97 5.07
N GLU A 92 1.36 20.15 6.25
CA GLU A 92 0.15 19.43 6.65
C GLU A 92 -1.06 19.77 5.76
N GLY A 93 -1.82 18.75 5.35
CA GLY A 93 -3.17 18.95 4.79
C GLY A 93 -3.23 19.51 3.37
N SER A 94 -2.36 19.05 2.46
CA SER A 94 -2.40 19.45 1.05
C SER A 94 -3.60 18.80 0.31
N ASN A 95 -4.76 19.47 0.36
CA ASN A 95 -5.98 19.03 -0.34
C ASN A 95 -5.99 19.50 -1.80
N TYR A 96 -5.92 18.55 -2.73
CA TYR A 96 -6.04 18.80 -4.16
C TYR A 96 -7.42 18.39 -4.69
N PRO A 97 -8.20 19.32 -5.28
CA PRO A 97 -9.49 18.99 -5.87
C PRO A 97 -9.33 18.18 -7.16
N VAL A 98 -10.18 17.18 -7.36
CA VAL A 98 -10.22 16.33 -8.57
C VAL A 98 -11.66 16.11 -9.03
N ASP A 99 -11.84 15.55 -10.23
CA ASP A 99 -13.17 15.18 -10.69
C ASP A 99 -13.80 14.17 -9.72
N PHE A 100 -14.99 14.54 -9.20
CA PHE A 100 -15.78 13.76 -8.24
C PHE A 100 -15.19 13.60 -6.82
N GLY A 101 -14.22 14.43 -6.40
CA GLY A 101 -13.76 14.43 -5.01
C GLY A 101 -12.59 15.36 -4.71
N GLU A 102 -11.93 15.11 -3.57
CA GLU A 102 -10.66 15.71 -3.20
C GLU A 102 -9.65 14.61 -2.85
N ILE A 103 -8.37 14.88 -3.11
CA ILE A 103 -7.25 14.05 -2.66
C ILE A 103 -6.57 14.79 -1.53
N SER A 104 -6.53 14.20 -0.35
CA SER A 104 -5.69 14.62 0.77
C SER A 104 -4.62 13.56 1.03
N GLY A 105 -3.47 13.99 1.53
CA GLY A 105 -2.36 13.11 1.89
C GLY A 105 -1.42 13.80 2.85
N GLU A 106 -0.73 12.99 3.66
CA GLU A 106 0.30 13.40 4.60
C GLU A 106 1.57 12.59 4.29
N ILE A 107 2.74 13.21 4.51
CA ILE A 107 4.03 12.59 4.24
C ILE A 107 4.81 12.61 5.56
N SER A 108 5.20 11.44 6.05
CA SER A 108 5.98 11.28 7.28
C SER A 108 7.32 10.62 7.00
N ASP A 109 8.34 11.05 7.72
CA ASP A 109 9.68 10.46 7.63
C ASP A 109 9.77 9.18 8.48
N LEU A 110 10.11 8.06 7.83
CA LEU A 110 10.30 6.77 8.49
C LEU A 110 11.63 6.68 9.27
N GLN A 111 12.59 7.56 9.01
CA GLN A 111 13.85 7.63 9.78
C GLN A 111 13.70 8.33 11.14
N SER A 112 12.61 9.07 11.34
CA SER A 112 12.25 9.68 12.62
C SER A 112 11.78 8.66 13.68
N CYS A 113 11.56 7.40 13.28
CA CYS A 113 11.18 6.29 14.16
C CYS A 113 12.35 5.32 14.42
N LEU A 114 12.33 4.62 15.56
CA LEU A 114 13.32 3.58 15.85
C LEU A 114 13.17 2.39 14.88
N ASN A 115 14.20 2.14 14.07
CA ASN A 115 14.21 1.01 13.14
C ASN A 115 14.37 -0.34 13.87
N LEU A 116 13.24 -1.01 14.12
CA LEU A 116 13.20 -2.33 14.78
C LEU A 116 14.03 -3.41 14.04
N ASN A 117 14.24 -3.29 12.73
CA ASN A 117 15.06 -4.25 11.97
C ASN A 117 16.54 -4.22 12.38
N ALA A 118 17.02 -3.09 12.93
CA ALA A 118 18.38 -2.95 13.43
C ALA A 118 18.62 -3.70 14.77
N LEU A 119 17.54 -4.08 15.49
CA LEU A 119 17.63 -4.86 16.72
C LEU A 119 17.94 -6.34 16.48
N HIS A 120 17.87 -6.80 15.22
CA HIS A 120 18.21 -8.18 14.88
C HIS A 120 19.74 -8.38 14.92
N PRO A 121 20.28 -9.36 15.65
CA PRO A 121 21.73 -9.50 15.85
C PRO A 121 22.54 -9.60 14.56
N LYS A 122 21.96 -10.13 13.47
CA LYS A 122 22.65 -10.20 12.16
C LYS A 122 22.64 -8.88 11.38
N ALA A 123 22.05 -7.80 11.89
CA ALA A 123 22.00 -6.49 11.21
C ALA A 123 23.40 -5.91 10.99
N ASN A 124 24.34 -6.17 11.91
CA ASN A 124 25.75 -5.75 11.82
C ASN A 124 26.53 -6.33 10.62
N ALA A 125 25.94 -7.25 9.85
CA ALA A 125 26.56 -7.86 8.67
C ALA A 125 26.19 -7.19 7.34
N LYS A 126 25.35 -6.14 7.32
CA LYS A 126 24.89 -5.49 6.07
C LYS A 126 25.22 -4.00 5.95
N SER A 127 25.75 -3.36 6.97
CA SER A 127 26.15 -1.94 6.95
C SER A 127 27.48 -1.65 6.22
N GLU A 128 28.29 -2.68 5.91
CA GLU A 128 29.59 -2.51 5.20
C GLU A 128 29.55 -2.92 3.72
N ALA A 129 28.44 -3.48 3.22
CA ALA A 129 28.34 -4.04 1.87
C ALA A 129 27.85 -3.03 0.79
N ALA A 130 28.11 -1.74 0.99
CA ALA A 130 27.65 -0.65 0.13
C ALA A 130 28.77 0.24 -0.44
N ASP A 131 30.02 -0.22 -0.40
CA ASP A 131 31.13 0.37 -1.20
C ASP A 131 31.99 -0.74 -1.81
N SER A 132 31.64 -1.16 -3.03
CA SER A 132 32.45 -2.07 -3.87
C SER A 132 31.91 -2.14 -5.30
N ASP A 133 32.30 -1.19 -6.16
CA ASP A 133 32.53 -1.51 -7.59
C ASP A 133 33.65 -0.70 -8.25
N GLY A 134 34.69 -1.42 -8.69
CA GLY A 134 35.41 -1.23 -9.95
C GLY A 134 36.16 0.08 -10.28
N GLY A 135 37.49 0.11 -10.06
CA GLY A 135 38.39 0.92 -10.90
C GLY A 135 39.79 1.29 -10.36
N LYS A 136 40.85 0.61 -10.82
CA LYS A 136 42.28 0.98 -10.60
C LYS A 136 42.91 1.31 -11.97
N PRO A 137 43.68 2.41 -12.15
CA PRO A 137 45.14 2.49 -11.89
C PRO A 137 45.61 3.89 -11.37
N THR A 138 46.84 4.21 -10.90
CA THR A 138 48.08 3.47 -10.53
C THR A 138 49.00 4.34 -9.64
N SER A 139 49.86 3.70 -8.83
CA SER A 139 51.17 4.20 -8.33
C SER A 139 51.23 5.31 -7.25
N PRO A 140 52.33 5.40 -6.45
CA PRO A 140 52.23 5.77 -5.03
C PRO A 140 53.03 7.00 -4.58
N LEU A 141 52.67 7.59 -3.43
CA LEU A 141 53.58 8.35 -2.57
C LEU A 141 53.17 8.31 -1.08
N LYS A 142 54.19 8.17 -0.22
CA LYS A 142 54.24 8.20 1.25
C LYS A 142 55.25 9.32 1.56
N PRO A 143 55.07 10.24 2.54
CA PRO A 143 55.30 9.93 3.97
C PRO A 143 54.40 10.69 4.99
N GLU A 144 54.00 10.04 6.09
CA GLU A 144 54.49 10.23 7.49
C GLU A 144 53.99 11.46 8.27
N SER A 145 53.36 11.20 9.42
CA SER A 145 53.65 11.86 10.71
C SER A 145 53.20 10.97 11.87
N LYS A 146 53.74 11.19 13.08
CA LYS A 146 53.74 10.20 14.19
C LYS A 146 52.68 10.45 15.28
N THR A 147 52.28 9.34 15.90
CA THR A 147 51.77 9.13 17.28
C THR A 147 52.59 9.84 18.37
N PRO A 148 52.22 9.82 19.69
CA PRO A 148 51.06 9.17 20.33
C PRO A 148 50.30 10.01 21.40
N SER A 149 49.15 9.52 21.85
CA SER A 149 48.88 9.41 23.29
C SER A 149 48.02 8.19 23.58
N ALA A 150 48.38 7.43 24.60
CA ALA A 150 47.66 6.23 25.02
C ALA A 150 47.02 6.46 26.38
N THR A 151 45.77 6.04 26.54
CA THR A 151 45.26 5.57 27.82
C THR A 151 44.51 4.28 27.57
N ALA A 152 45.02 3.18 28.15
CA ALA A 152 44.47 1.85 27.94
C ALA A 152 43.29 1.59 28.88
N SER A 153 42.17 1.13 28.32
CA SER A 153 41.10 0.46 29.06
C SER A 153 41.00 -0.98 28.57
N LYS A 154 41.69 -1.88 29.28
CA LYS A 154 41.67 -3.32 29.02
C LYS A 154 40.48 -3.97 29.73
N SER A 155 39.46 -4.35 28.97
CA SER A 155 38.44 -5.33 29.37
C SER A 155 38.23 -6.28 28.19
N THR A 156 39.01 -7.36 28.13
CA THR A 156 38.60 -8.69 28.65
C THR A 156 37.55 -9.33 27.75
N SER A 157 37.99 -10.37 27.04
CA SER A 157 37.15 -11.31 26.29
C SER A 157 35.95 -11.74 27.16
N GLY A 158 34.76 -11.28 26.77
CA GLY A 158 33.51 -11.52 27.48
C GLY A 158 32.45 -11.96 26.47
N SER A 159 32.50 -13.24 26.10
CA SER A 159 31.48 -14.00 25.36
C SER A 159 30.49 -13.17 24.53
N ASP A 160 30.66 -13.17 23.20
CA ASP A 160 29.61 -12.80 22.24
C ASP A 160 28.46 -13.82 22.30
N LYS A 161 27.75 -13.85 23.43
CA LYS A 161 26.43 -14.46 23.52
C LYS A 161 25.48 -13.49 22.84
N GLN A 162 25.53 -13.53 21.51
CA GLN A 162 24.78 -12.67 20.64
C GLN A 162 23.29 -12.92 20.86
N LEU A 163 22.74 -12.10 21.75
CA LEU A 163 21.39 -12.18 22.28
C LEU A 163 20.39 -12.07 21.10
N PRO A 164 19.43 -13.01 20.97
CA PRO A 164 18.48 -12.98 19.86
C PRO A 164 17.69 -11.67 19.89
N ALA A 165 17.24 -11.19 18.72
CA ALA A 165 16.54 -9.90 18.56
C ALA A 165 15.43 -9.70 19.62
N ALA A 166 14.67 -10.78 19.84
CA ALA A 166 13.75 -11.00 20.95
C ALA A 166 14.21 -10.38 22.27
N THR A 167 15.35 -10.80 22.80
CA THR A 167 15.86 -10.38 24.11
C THR A 167 16.38 -8.94 24.15
N VAL A 168 16.73 -8.35 22.99
CA VAL A 168 17.06 -6.92 22.90
C VAL A 168 15.78 -6.08 22.90
N LEU A 169 14.75 -6.53 22.17
CA LEU A 169 13.43 -5.91 22.12
C LEU A 169 12.69 -6.03 23.47
N GLU A 170 12.74 -7.18 24.13
CA GLU A 170 12.23 -7.43 25.49
C GLU A 170 12.81 -6.41 26.48
N ARG A 171 14.14 -6.26 26.50
CA ARG A 171 14.83 -5.29 27.37
C ARG A 171 14.48 -3.84 27.02
N LEU A 172 14.25 -3.53 25.74
CA LEU A 172 13.83 -2.20 25.31
C LEU A 172 12.40 -1.89 25.77
N ILE A 173 11.46 -2.81 25.61
CA ILE A 173 10.05 -2.67 26.04
C ILE A 173 9.98 -2.46 27.55
N ILE A 174 10.69 -3.28 28.33
CA ILE A 174 10.76 -3.17 29.80
C ILE A 174 11.33 -1.81 30.23
N ASN A 175 12.35 -1.29 29.54
CA ASN A 175 12.99 -0.01 29.88
C ASN A 175 12.22 1.22 29.41
N LEU A 176 11.37 1.11 28.38
CA LEU A 176 10.55 2.22 27.89
C LEU A 176 9.33 2.51 28.77
N ASN A 177 9.02 1.67 29.77
CA ASN A 177 7.92 1.83 30.73
C ASN A 177 6.59 2.22 30.03
N ILE A 178 6.26 1.52 28.93
CA ILE A 178 5.03 1.76 28.18
C ILE A 178 3.86 1.26 29.04
N GLU A 179 2.90 2.14 29.34
CA GLU A 179 1.73 1.81 30.16
C GLU A 179 0.98 0.60 29.57
N GLY A 180 0.85 -0.45 30.37
CA GLY A 180 0.04 -1.62 30.05
C GLY A 180 0.80 -2.90 29.70
N ILE A 181 2.09 -2.86 29.33
CA ILE A 181 2.84 -4.07 28.94
C ILE A 181 3.69 -4.59 30.09
N GLY A 182 3.23 -5.66 30.75
CA GLY A 182 4.01 -6.35 31.79
C GLY A 182 5.06 -7.32 31.22
N ASN A 183 6.05 -7.72 32.03
CA ASN A 183 7.08 -8.71 31.67
C ASN A 183 6.50 -9.99 31.03
N PHE A 184 5.30 -10.41 31.44
CA PHE A 184 4.63 -11.61 30.94
C PHE A 184 4.02 -11.45 29.54
N GLU A 185 3.55 -10.25 29.17
CA GLU A 185 3.05 -9.99 27.80
C GLU A 185 4.21 -9.82 26.81
N ALA A 186 5.33 -9.22 27.25
CA ALA A 186 6.53 -9.10 26.42
C ALA A 186 7.11 -10.47 26.01
N GLU A 187 7.02 -11.50 26.87
CA GLU A 187 7.44 -12.87 26.55
C GLU A 187 6.49 -13.57 25.55
N ALA A 188 5.21 -13.18 25.52
CA ALA A 188 4.19 -13.77 24.65
C ALA A 188 4.09 -13.13 23.24
N MET A 189 4.83 -12.04 22.98
CA MET A 189 4.85 -11.32 21.71
C MET A 189 6.08 -11.64 20.81
N VAL A 190 6.87 -12.63 21.21
CA VAL A 190 8.10 -13.11 20.55
C VAL A 190 7.89 -14.50 19.92
#